data_AF-A0A8S9WKV3-F1
#
_entry.id   AF-A0A8S9WKV3-F1
#
_cell.length_a   1.000
_cell.length_b   1.000
_cell.length_c   1.000
_cell.angle_alpha   90.00
_cell.angle_beta   90.00
_cell.angle_gamma   90.00
#
_symmetry.space_group_name_H-M   'P 1'
#
loop_
_entity.id
_entity.type
_entity.pdbx_description
1 polymer ?
#
loop_
_entity_poly.entity_id
_entity_poly.type
_entity_poly.pdbx_seq_one_letter_code
_entity_poly.pdbx_strand_id
1 'polypeptide(L)'
;MLDILIKRRSVRRYKAKAIEPELIEQLKEAAVRSPTSRNFRPWRFLFITDKSKLEALSRAKTSGSSFLKGASLGVVVCADEHESDVWIEDCAIASIILQLTGQSMGL
;
A
#
# COMPACT_ATOMS: atom_id res chain seq x y z
N MET A 1 6.56 -10.86 -16.45
CA MET A 1 6.87 -9.61 -15.71
C MET A 1 6.33 -8.36 -16.40
N LEU A 2 6.50 -8.19 -17.72
CA LEU A 2 5.96 -7.00 -18.40
C LEU A 2 4.41 -6.93 -18.36
N ASP A 3 3.72 -8.07 -18.44
CA ASP A 3 2.25 -8.11 -18.43
C ASP A 3 1.61 -7.44 -17.22
N ILE A 4 2.19 -7.61 -16.03
CA ILE A 4 1.64 -6.99 -14.81
C ILE A 4 1.82 -5.49 -14.81
N LEU A 5 2.94 -5.00 -15.35
CA LEU A 5 3.21 -3.56 -15.47
C LEU A 5 2.25 -2.91 -16.47
N ILE A 6 1.93 -3.60 -17.57
CA ILE A 6 0.98 -3.16 -18.58
C ILE A 6 -0.46 -3.15 -18.03
N LYS A 7 -0.84 -4.18 -17.27
CA LYS A 7 -2.21 -4.33 -16.73
C LYS A 7 -2.48 -3.39 -15.54
N ARG A 8 -1.47 -3.05 -14.76
CA ARG A 8 -1.62 -2.23 -13.55
C ARG A 8 -2.16 -0.84 -13.90
N ARG A 9 -3.27 -0.48 -13.26
CA ARG A 9 -3.92 0.82 -13.37
C ARG A 9 -4.42 1.30 -12.02
N SER A 10 -4.64 2.61 -11.88
CA SER A 10 -5.27 3.15 -10.67
C SER A 10 -6.75 2.78 -10.62
N VAL A 11 -7.13 1.97 -9.64
CA VAL A 11 -8.53 1.69 -9.29
C VAL A 11 -8.97 2.66 -8.21
N ARG A 12 -10.13 3.31 -8.42
CA ARG A 12 -10.70 4.32 -7.48
C ARG A 12 -12.17 4.07 -7.15
N ARG A 13 -12.69 2.90 -7.55
CA ARG A 13 -14.03 2.42 -7.24
C ARG A 13 -13.90 0.94 -6.89
N TYR A 14 -14.36 0.57 -5.70
CA TYR A 14 -14.17 -0.75 -5.14
C TYR A 14 -15.53 -1.42 -4.92
N LYS A 15 -15.55 -2.75 -4.96
CA LYS A 15 -16.71 -3.52 -4.52
C LYS A 15 -16.78 -3.46 -2.99
N ALA A 16 -17.98 -3.50 -2.43
CA ALA A 16 -18.20 -3.63 -0.99
C ALA A 16 -17.94 -5.08 -0.52
N LYS A 17 -16.73 -5.60 -0.79
CA LYS A 17 -16.27 -6.93 -0.40
C LYS A 17 -15.03 -6.79 0.47
N ALA A 18 -15.00 -7.45 1.62
CA ALA A 18 -13.80 -7.57 2.43
C ALA A 18 -12.69 -8.31 1.66
N ILE A 19 -11.43 -8.02 1.99
CA ILE A 19 -10.27 -8.76 1.47
C ILE A 19 -10.06 -9.97 2.38
N GLU A 20 -9.87 -11.14 1.79
CA GLU A 20 -9.60 -12.37 2.54
C GLU A 20 -8.30 -12.20 3.37
N PRO A 21 -8.25 -12.65 4.64
CA PRO A 21 -7.08 -12.47 5.50
C PRO A 21 -5.77 -12.96 4.88
N GLU A 22 -5.82 -14.08 4.15
CA GLU A 22 -4.66 -14.70 3.52
C GLU A 22 -4.03 -13.80 2.44
N LEU A 23 -4.84 -13.00 1.73
CA LEU A 23 -4.34 -12.02 0.77
C LEU A 23 -3.68 -10.83 1.47
N ILE A 24 -4.19 -10.44 2.65
CA ILE A 24 -3.56 -9.39 3.45
C ILE A 24 -2.20 -9.86 3.98
N GLU A 25 -2.08 -11.12 4.42
CA GLU A 25 -0.79 -11.70 4.83
C GLU A 25 0.19 -11.77 3.66
N GLN A 26 -0.25 -12.12 2.46
CA GLN A 26 0.60 -12.07 1.27
C GLN A 26 1.08 -10.64 0.94
N LEU A 27 0.23 -9.62 1.11
CA LEU A 27 0.64 -8.22 0.95
C LEU A 27 1.68 -7.81 2.00
N LYS A 28 1.51 -8.20 3.27
CA LYS A 28 2.48 -7.94 4.34
C LYS A 28 3.83 -8.58 4.03
N GLU A 29 3.81 -9.84 3.61
CA GLU A 29 5.02 -10.58 3.23
C GLU A 29 5.74 -9.92 2.05
N ALA A 30 5.01 -9.47 1.04
CA ALA A 30 5.60 -8.73 -0.08
C ALA A 30 6.21 -7.40 0.37
N ALA A 31 5.53 -6.68 1.27
CA ALA A 31 5.99 -5.38 1.76
C ALA A 31 7.32 -5.50 2.50
N VAL A 32 7.48 -6.48 3.40
CA VAL A 32 8.73 -6.68 4.17
C VAL A 32 9.89 -7.24 3.35
N ARG A 33 9.63 -7.75 2.13
CA ARG A 33 10.64 -8.19 1.16
C ARG A 33 11.12 -7.07 0.24
N SER A 34 10.61 -5.85 0.40
CA SER A 34 11.03 -4.72 -0.42
C SER A 34 12.52 -4.43 -0.22
N PRO A 35 13.31 -4.28 -1.29
CA PRO A 35 14.74 -4.00 -1.19
C PRO A 35 14.95 -2.58 -0.69
N THR A 36 16.03 -2.37 0.07
CA THR A 36 16.35 -1.05 0.63
C THR A 36 17.82 -0.79 0.84
N SER A 37 18.11 0.50 0.98
CA SER A 37 19.46 0.97 1.24
C SER A 37 20.02 0.37 2.52
N ARG A 38 21.22 -0.22 2.40
CA ARG A 38 21.99 -0.78 3.52
C ARG A 38 21.22 -1.80 4.38
N ASN A 39 20.12 -2.35 3.86
CA ASN A 39 19.21 -3.24 4.59
C ASN A 39 18.69 -2.64 5.92
N PHE A 40 18.55 -1.31 5.98
CA PHE A 40 18.17 -0.61 7.22
C PHE A 40 16.74 -0.88 7.67
N ARG A 41 15.82 -1.26 6.77
CA ARG A 41 14.44 -1.53 7.20
C ARG A 41 13.72 -0.33 7.83
N PRO A 42 13.88 0.92 7.32
CA PRO A 42 13.26 2.10 7.95
C PRO A 42 11.74 2.17 7.75
N TRP A 43 11.20 1.47 6.75
CA TRP A 43 9.78 1.54 6.45
C TRP A 43 8.92 0.93 7.58
N ARG A 44 7.72 1.47 7.71
CA ARG A 44 6.65 1.07 8.61
C ARG A 44 5.37 0.96 7.78
N PHE A 45 4.59 -0.07 8.05
CA PHE A 45 3.35 -0.33 7.33
C PHE A 45 2.18 -0.39 8.29
N LEU A 46 1.12 0.35 7.98
CA LEU A 46 -0.16 0.23 8.68
C LEU A 46 -1.21 -0.29 7.70
N PHE A 47 -1.66 -1.51 7.91
CA PHE A 47 -2.75 -2.15 7.17
C PHE A 47 -4.08 -1.84 7.86
N ILE A 48 -4.94 -1.07 7.20
CA ILE A 48 -6.14 -0.48 7.81
C ILE A 48 -7.37 -1.03 7.10
N THR A 49 -8.15 -1.83 7.81
CA THR A 49 -9.45 -2.35 7.37
C THR A 49 -10.63 -1.65 8.04
N ASP A 50 -10.37 -0.90 9.11
CA ASP A 50 -11.36 -0.09 9.83
C ASP A 50 -11.94 1.00 8.92
N LYS A 51 -13.25 0.89 8.66
CA LYS A 51 -13.97 1.80 7.76
C LYS A 51 -13.99 3.25 8.24
N SER A 52 -14.05 3.48 9.55
CA SER A 52 -14.04 4.84 10.10
C SER A 52 -12.69 5.53 9.86
N LYS A 53 -11.58 4.78 10.01
CA LYS A 53 -10.23 5.27 9.74
C LYS A 53 -10.02 5.52 8.25
N LEU A 54 -10.50 4.63 7.38
CA LEU A 54 -10.45 4.82 5.93
C LEU A 54 -11.24 6.05 5.47
N GLU A 55 -12.40 6.28 6.08
CA GLU A 55 -13.18 7.49 5.83
C GLU A 55 -12.44 8.75 6.29
N ALA A 56 -11.86 8.76 7.49
CA ALA A 56 -11.06 9.87 7.98
C ALA A 56 -9.87 10.16 7.05
N LEU A 57 -9.12 9.12 6.67
CA LEU A 57 -7.97 9.23 5.75
C LEU A 57 -8.40 9.73 4.36
N SER A 58 -9.61 9.42 3.90
CA SER A 58 -10.12 9.92 2.62
C SER A 58 -10.22 11.45 2.57
N ARG A 59 -10.24 12.11 3.73
CA ARG A 59 -10.32 13.57 3.91
C ARG A 59 -8.97 14.20 4.29
N ALA A 60 -7.91 13.41 4.42
CA ALA A 60 -6.59 13.90 4.85
C ALA A 60 -5.90 14.81 3.80
N LYS A 61 -6.30 14.71 2.53
CA LYS A 61 -5.86 15.62 1.46
C LYS A 61 -7.02 16.48 0.98
N THR A 62 -6.72 17.71 0.58
CA THR A 62 -7.70 18.65 0.01
C THR A 62 -8.41 18.07 -1.21
N SER A 63 -7.72 17.25 -2.01
CA SER A 63 -8.31 16.55 -3.16
C SER A 63 -7.61 15.22 -3.45
N GLY A 64 -8.27 14.37 -4.25
CA GLY A 64 -7.67 13.16 -4.80
C GLY A 64 -7.63 11.94 -3.88
N SER A 65 -8.07 12.01 -2.62
CA SER A 65 -8.10 10.88 -1.67
C SER A 65 -9.50 10.33 -1.39
N SER A 66 -10.55 10.94 -1.95
CA SER A 66 -11.95 10.62 -1.61
C SER A 66 -12.35 9.17 -1.92
N PHE A 67 -11.65 8.48 -2.82
CA PHE A 67 -11.89 7.07 -3.14
C PHE A 67 -11.55 6.13 -1.98
N LEU A 68 -10.69 6.54 -1.05
CA LEU A 68 -10.21 5.69 0.04
C LEU A 68 -11.33 5.25 0.99
N LYS A 69 -12.39 6.08 1.16
CA LYS A 69 -13.56 5.72 1.97
C LYS A 69 -14.30 4.47 1.44
N GLY A 70 -14.17 4.20 0.14
CA GLY A 70 -14.76 3.03 -0.51
C GLY A 70 -13.86 1.79 -0.49
N ALA A 71 -12.59 1.92 -0.11
CA ALA A 71 -11.64 0.82 -0.11
C ALA A 71 -11.95 -0.18 1.03
N SER A 72 -11.59 -1.45 0.83
CA SER A 72 -11.67 -2.48 1.88
C SER A 72 -10.39 -2.63 2.69
N LEU A 73 -9.29 -2.09 2.16
CA LEU A 73 -7.99 -2.00 2.81
C LEU A 73 -7.31 -0.72 2.34
N GLY A 74 -6.76 0.04 3.29
CA GLY A 74 -5.78 1.08 3.03
C GLY A 74 -4.44 0.68 3.63
N VAL A 75 -3.34 0.98 2.93
CA VAL A 75 -1.99 0.77 3.47
C VAL A 75 -1.30 2.12 3.55
N VAL A 76 -0.90 2.50 4.76
CA VAL A 76 0.00 3.63 4.98
C VAL A 76 1.42 3.11 4.96
N VAL A 77 2.25 3.71 4.12
CA VAL A 77 3.69 3.45 4.05
C VAL A 77 4.40 4.71 4.51
N CYS A 78 5.19 4.59 5.57
CA CYS A 78 5.98 5.69 6.13
C CYS A 78 7.31 5.14 6.67
N ALA A 79 8.17 6.00 7.17
CA ALA A 79 9.42 5.65 7.82
C ALA A 79 9.78 6.73 8.85
N ASP A 80 10.76 6.42 9.71
CA ASP A 80 11.45 7.44 10.51
C ASP A 80 12.62 8.01 9.69
N GLU A 81 12.60 9.32 9.43
CA GLU A 81 13.62 10.01 8.65
C GLU A 81 15.00 10.05 9.34
N HIS A 82 15.05 9.75 10.64
CA HIS A 82 16.31 9.63 11.38
C HIS A 82 16.97 8.26 11.23
N GLU A 83 16.25 7.23 10.77
CA GLU A 83 16.79 5.87 10.56
C GLU A 83 17.47 5.71 9.20
N SER A 84 17.06 6.47 8.18
CA SER A 84 17.60 6.39 6.82
C SER A 84 17.46 7.72 6.08
N ASP A 85 18.52 8.14 5.41
CA ASP A 85 18.57 9.34 4.55
C ASP A 85 17.88 9.15 3.19
N VAL A 86 17.53 7.91 2.83
CA VAL A 86 16.86 7.52 1.58
C VAL A 86 15.53 6.79 1.83
N TRP A 87 14.89 7.13 2.94
CA TRP A 87 13.63 6.50 3.35
C TRP A 87 12.50 6.71 2.33
N ILE A 88 12.53 7.82 1.59
CA ILE A 88 11.52 8.14 0.57
C ILE A 88 11.59 7.10 -0.57
N GLU A 89 12.79 6.82 -1.07
CA GLU A 89 13.04 5.83 -2.12
C GLU A 89 12.62 4.43 -1.65
N ASP A 90 13.03 4.06 -0.44
CA ASP A 90 12.69 2.79 0.19
C ASP A 90 11.15 2.60 0.31
N CYS A 91 10.44 3.61 0.82
CA CYS A 91 8.99 3.62 0.92
C CYS A 91 8.29 3.62 -0.47
N ALA A 92 8.86 4.30 -1.46
CA ALA A 92 8.32 4.34 -2.82
C ALA A 92 8.42 2.96 -3.49
N ILE A 93 9.55 2.28 -3.34
CA ILE A 93 9.75 0.91 -3.83
C ILE A 93 8.75 -0.03 -3.16
N ALA A 94 8.63 0.01 -1.84
CA ALA A 94 7.67 -0.83 -1.11
C ALA A 94 6.22 -0.58 -1.55
N SER A 95 5.87 0.68 -1.82
CA SER A 95 4.54 1.06 -2.31
C SER A 95 4.24 0.47 -3.69
N ILE A 96 5.22 0.47 -4.61
CA ILE A 96 5.06 -0.16 -5.93
C ILE A 96 4.98 -1.67 -5.83
N ILE A 97 5.80 -2.32 -4.99
CA ILE A 97 5.72 -3.76 -4.74
C ILE A 97 4.33 -4.13 -4.23
N LEU A 98 3.79 -3.42 -3.24
CA LEU A 98 2.43 -3.63 -2.74
C LEU A 98 1.36 -3.51 -3.84
N GLN A 99 1.46 -2.49 -4.69
CA GLN A 99 0.52 -2.30 -5.81
C GLN A 99 0.60 -3.42 -6.84
N LEU A 100 1.81 -3.87 -7.20
CA LEU A 100 2.01 -4.95 -8.16
C LEU A 100 1.56 -6.30 -7.57
N THR A 101 1.86 -6.58 -6.31
CA THR A 101 1.37 -7.78 -5.62
C THR A 101 -0.16 -7.78 -5.58
N GLY A 102 -0.78 -6.65 -5.18
CA GLY A 102 -2.24 -6.47 -5.26
C GLY A 102 -2.82 -6.82 -6.63
N GLN A 103 -2.23 -6.24 -7.69
CA GLN A 103 -2.65 -6.49 -9.07
C GLN A 103 -2.49 -7.95 -9.49
N SER A 104 -1.45 -8.65 -9.03
CA SER A 104 -1.23 -10.08 -9.34
C SER A 104 -2.28 -10.99 -8.71
N MET A 105 -2.85 -10.58 -7.58
CA MET A 105 -3.91 -11.31 -6.86
C MET A 105 -5.32 -10.93 -7.35
N GLY A 106 -5.43 -10.01 -8.31
CA GLY A 106 -6.72 -9.53 -8.83
C GLY A 106 -7.45 -8.55 -7.91
N LEU A 107 -6.74 -7.89 -6.98
CA LEU A 107 -7.25 -6.80 -6.15
C LEU A 107 -7.36 -5.48 -6.91
#